data_AF-A0A2N2SI63-F1
#
_entry.id   AF-A0A2N2SI63-F1
#
_cell.length_a   1.000
_cell.length_b   1.000
_cell.length_c   1.000
_cell.angle_alpha   90.00
_cell.angle_beta   90.00
_cell.angle_gamma   90.00
#
_symmetry.space_group_name_H-M   'P 1'
#
loop_
_entity.id
_entity.type
_entity.pdbx_description
1 polymer ?
#
loop_
_entity_poly.entity_id
_entity_poly.type
_entity_poly.pdbx_seq_one_letter_code
_entity_poly.pdbx_strand_id
1 'polypeptide(L)'
;MSEQQNGYAYLPEDLLLQMLNDTPRVVDKLCEFITINDEQKEAGREELLNSNLIKKVSTNEFTTDLIAVDGSNIIEHMTGSDLVMSIAVGVEGISEKPSNQWSGEGKQHYSWQEALPHHPANSRLTQGIMFLMELSILANANHEFRIMDGSHITSIMKL
;
A
#
# COMPACT_ATOMS: atom_id res chain seq x y z
N MET A 1 -45.34 -9.94 48.93
CA MET A 1 -44.67 -10.91 48.04
C MET A 1 -43.55 -10.16 47.36
N SER A 2 -42.31 -10.54 47.69
CA SER A 2 -41.07 -9.89 47.27
C SER A 2 -40.66 -10.39 45.89
N GLU A 3 -40.63 -9.51 44.89
CA GLU A 3 -39.91 -9.78 43.64
C GLU A 3 -38.41 -9.57 43.89
N GLN A 4 -37.65 -10.66 43.76
CA GLN A 4 -36.20 -10.66 43.81
C GLN A 4 -35.64 -9.87 42.62
N GLN A 5 -34.96 -8.76 42.90
CA GLN A 5 -34.06 -8.10 41.95
C GLN A 5 -32.92 -9.06 41.61
N ASN A 6 -33.02 -9.71 40.46
CA ASN A 6 -31.97 -10.56 39.93
C ASN A 6 -30.93 -9.64 39.26
N GLY A 7 -29.83 -9.37 39.97
CA GLY A 7 -28.73 -8.51 39.55
C GLY A 7 -27.86 -9.13 38.47
N TYR A 8 -28.39 -9.24 37.24
CA TYR A 8 -27.57 -9.44 36.06
C TYR A 8 -27.21 -8.06 35.51
N ALA A 9 -25.94 -7.67 35.61
CA ALA A 9 -25.46 -6.45 34.99
C ALA A 9 -25.53 -6.64 33.47
N TYR A 10 -26.50 -6.00 32.82
CA TYR A 10 -26.61 -5.88 31.35
C TYR A 10 -25.46 -5.06 30.73
N LEU A 11 -24.34 -4.91 31.46
CA LEU A 11 -23.18 -4.10 31.12
C LEU A 11 -22.68 -4.33 29.69
N PRO A 12 -22.58 -5.57 29.16
CA PRO A 12 -22.12 -5.77 27.78
C PRO A 12 -23.14 -5.28 26.73
N GLU A 13 -24.43 -5.49 26.98
CA GLU A 13 -25.51 -5.12 26.04
C GLU A 13 -25.78 -3.61 26.09
N ASP A 14 -25.83 -3.03 27.29
CA ASP A 14 -26.00 -1.60 27.52
C ASP A 14 -24.80 -0.81 26.96
N LEU A 15 -23.58 -1.32 27.13
CA LEU A 15 -22.37 -0.72 26.54
C LEU A 15 -22.39 -0.79 25.02
N LEU A 16 -22.81 -1.94 24.45
CA LEU A 16 -22.92 -2.09 23.00
C LEU A 16 -23.96 -1.11 22.43
N LEU A 17 -25.13 -0.99 23.07
CA LEU A 17 -26.16 -0.02 22.72
C LEU A 17 -25.64 1.42 22.83
N GLN A 18 -24.88 1.74 23.88
CA GLN A 18 -24.26 3.05 24.03
C GLN A 18 -23.24 3.34 22.92
N MET A 19 -22.41 2.37 22.54
CA MET A 19 -21.46 2.52 21.43
C MET A 19 -22.17 2.67 20.07
N LEU A 20 -23.24 1.90 19.83
CA LEU A 20 -24.06 2.01 18.62
C LEU A 20 -24.75 3.37 18.53
N ASN A 21 -25.28 3.87 19.65
CA ASN A 21 -25.91 5.19 19.72
C ASN A 21 -24.92 6.34 19.47
N ASP A 22 -23.64 6.15 19.76
CA ASP A 22 -22.59 7.14 19.50
C ASP A 22 -22.00 7.05 18.07
N THR A 23 -22.35 6.00 17.32
CA THR A 23 -21.86 5.77 15.94
C THR A 23 -22.16 6.93 14.98
N PRO A 24 -23.36 7.55 14.97
CA PRO A 24 -23.64 8.69 14.08
C PRO A 24 -22.67 9.85 14.27
N ARG A 25 -22.34 10.20 15.52
CA ARG A 25 -21.36 11.27 15.83
C ARG A 25 -19.97 10.95 15.27
N VAL A 26 -19.57 9.69 15.29
CA VAL A 26 -18.29 9.24 14.73
C VAL A 26 -18.33 9.30 13.20
N VAL A 27 -19.44 8.87 12.59
CA VAL A 27 -19.64 8.93 11.14
C VAL A 27 -19.61 10.36 10.63
N ASP A 28 -20.31 11.30 11.29
CA ASP A 28 -20.33 12.70 10.90
C ASP A 28 -18.93 13.31 10.90
N LYS A 29 -18.14 13.06 11.95
CA LYS A 29 -16.73 13.48 12.02
C LYS A 29 -15.86 12.84 10.96
N LEU A 30 -16.10 11.57 10.62
CA LEU A 30 -15.36 10.90 9.55
C LEU A 30 -15.69 11.51 8.19
N CYS A 31 -16.97 11.83 7.94
CA CYS A 31 -17.41 12.52 6.71
C CYS A 31 -16.78 13.91 6.57
N GLU A 32 -16.60 14.65 7.66
CA GLU A 32 -15.85 15.93 7.65
C GLU A 32 -14.41 15.76 7.17
N PHE A 33 -13.70 14.71 7.59
CA PHE A 33 -12.33 14.46 7.12
C PHE A 33 -12.24 14.04 5.64
N ILE A 34 -13.26 13.33 5.13
CA ILE A 34 -13.25 12.80 3.76
C ILE A 34 -13.62 13.89 2.74
N THR A 35 -14.61 14.73 3.05
CA THR A 35 -15.17 15.71 2.10
C THR A 35 -14.25 16.89 1.79
N ILE A 36 -13.30 17.23 2.67
CA ILE A 36 -12.39 18.36 2.49
C ILE A 36 -11.45 18.18 1.28
N ASN A 37 -11.20 16.95 0.84
CA ASN A 37 -10.14 16.65 -0.13
C ASN A 37 -10.58 16.64 -1.60
N ASP A 38 -11.87 16.57 -1.91
CA ASP A 38 -12.32 16.36 -3.30
C ASP A 38 -12.09 17.61 -4.18
N GLU A 39 -12.33 18.82 -3.66
CA GLU A 39 -12.08 20.06 -4.42
C GLU A 39 -10.58 20.26 -4.71
N GLN A 40 -9.71 19.98 -3.73
CA GLN A 40 -8.26 20.08 -3.90
C GLN A 40 -7.73 19.04 -4.88
N LYS A 41 -8.30 17.83 -4.84
CA LYS A 41 -7.95 16.76 -5.76
C LYS A 41 -8.32 17.10 -7.20
N GLU A 42 -9.52 17.64 -7.43
CA GLU A 42 -9.93 18.05 -8.78
C GLU A 42 -9.11 19.23 -9.30
N ALA A 43 -8.83 20.23 -8.45
CA ALA A 43 -7.95 21.35 -8.81
C ALA A 43 -6.53 20.88 -9.19
N GLY A 44 -5.94 19.98 -8.38
CA GLY A 44 -4.63 19.39 -8.68
C GLY A 44 -4.65 18.54 -9.94
N ARG A 45 -5.73 17.79 -10.18
CA ARG A 45 -5.89 17.01 -11.41
C ARG A 45 -5.95 17.90 -12.65
N GLU A 46 -6.68 19.02 -12.60
CA GLU A 46 -6.73 19.99 -13.69
C GLU A 46 -5.35 20.61 -13.95
N GLU A 47 -4.62 20.99 -12.89
CA GLU A 47 -3.25 21.50 -13.02
C GLU A 47 -2.31 20.51 -13.70
N LEU A 48 -2.38 19.23 -13.33
CA LEU A 48 -1.57 18.17 -13.92
C LEU A 48 -1.93 17.86 -15.38
N LEU A 49 -3.21 17.98 -15.75
CA LEU A 49 -3.65 17.90 -17.15
C LEU A 49 -3.15 19.09 -17.96
N ASN A 50 -3.29 20.31 -17.43
CA ASN A 50 -2.88 21.55 -18.08
C ASN A 50 -1.37 21.64 -18.26
N SER A 51 -0.59 21.08 -17.32
CA SER A 51 0.87 20.99 -17.39
C SER A 51 1.39 19.82 -18.23
N ASN A 52 0.51 19.04 -18.89
CA ASN A 52 0.86 17.87 -19.68
C ASN A 52 1.59 16.74 -18.91
N LEU A 53 1.46 16.71 -17.58
CA LEU A 53 2.01 15.65 -16.73
C LEU A 53 1.11 14.41 -16.70
N ILE A 54 -0.20 14.59 -16.87
CA ILE A 54 -1.16 13.49 -17.08
C ILE A 54 -1.66 13.55 -18.53
N LYS A 55 -1.62 12.41 -19.23
CA LYS A 55 -2.16 12.28 -20.60
C LYS A 55 -3.03 11.04 -20.71
N LYS A 56 -4.13 11.16 -21.46
CA LYS A 56 -4.96 10.02 -21.83
C LYS A 56 -4.29 9.30 -23.01
N VAL A 57 -3.86 8.06 -22.78
CA VAL A 57 -3.29 7.19 -23.83
C VAL A 57 -4.44 6.59 -24.65
N SER A 58 -4.29 6.59 -25.97
CA SER A 58 -5.23 5.94 -26.89
C SER A 58 -5.09 4.42 -26.80
N THR A 59 -6.19 3.67 -26.77
CA THR A 59 -6.17 2.19 -26.78
C THR A 59 -5.72 1.59 -28.10
N ASN A 60 -5.49 2.41 -29.14
CA ASN A 60 -4.97 1.96 -30.44
C ASN A 60 -3.45 1.78 -30.44
N GLU A 61 -2.75 2.29 -29.42
CA GLU A 61 -1.32 2.12 -29.23
C GLU A 61 -1.11 1.05 -28.14
N PHE A 62 -0.40 -0.01 -28.48
CA PHE A 62 -0.02 -1.07 -27.54
C PHE A 62 1.48 -1.33 -27.66
N THR A 63 2.09 -1.70 -26.54
CA THR A 63 3.47 -2.18 -26.52
C THR A 63 3.51 -3.63 -26.07
N THR A 64 4.48 -4.36 -26.60
CA THR A 64 4.82 -5.72 -26.17
C THR A 64 6.00 -5.71 -25.21
N ASP A 65 6.56 -4.54 -24.90
CA ASP A 65 7.75 -4.39 -24.08
C ASP A 65 7.36 -3.87 -22.68
N LEU A 66 6.99 -4.80 -21.81
CA LEU A 66 6.45 -4.48 -20.49
C LEU A 66 7.06 -5.34 -19.39
N ILE A 67 7.17 -4.75 -18.20
CA ILE A 67 7.39 -5.47 -16.95
C ILE A 67 6.34 -5.10 -15.92
N ALA A 68 6.15 -6.00 -14.96
CA ALA A 68 5.45 -5.73 -13.73
C ALA A 68 6.34 -6.06 -12.54
N VAL A 69 6.29 -5.23 -11.50
CA VAL A 69 7.05 -5.40 -10.27
C VAL A 69 6.09 -5.38 -9.09
N ASP A 70 6.27 -6.35 -8.19
CA ASP A 70 5.53 -6.49 -6.95
C ASP A 70 6.46 -6.99 -5.84
N GLY A 71 6.07 -6.76 -4.59
CA GLY A 71 6.86 -7.07 -3.41
C GLY A 71 6.01 -7.52 -2.24
N SER A 72 6.69 -8.15 -1.28
CA SER A 72 6.07 -8.57 -0.04
C SER A 72 7.02 -8.37 1.12
N ASN A 73 6.44 -8.20 2.31
CA ASN A 73 7.18 -8.14 3.55
C ASN A 73 6.45 -8.89 4.66
N ILE A 74 7.22 -9.43 5.60
CA ILE A 74 6.70 -10.14 6.77
C ILE A 74 7.51 -9.75 8.01
N ILE A 75 6.80 -9.71 9.14
CA ILE A 75 7.38 -9.53 10.46
C ILE A 75 6.84 -10.63 11.34
N GLU A 76 7.76 -11.41 11.92
CA GLU A 76 7.44 -12.42 12.92
C GLU A 76 7.96 -11.94 14.27
N HIS A 77 7.04 -11.73 15.22
CA HIS A 77 7.37 -11.30 16.58
C HIS A 77 7.78 -12.51 17.43
N MET A 78 9.06 -12.58 17.82
CA MET A 78 9.59 -13.64 18.70
C MET A 78 9.71 -13.15 20.15
N THR A 79 10.16 -13.98 21.08
CA THR A 79 10.23 -13.62 22.51
C THR A 79 11.20 -12.47 22.83
N GLY A 80 12.21 -12.22 22.00
CA GLY A 80 13.24 -11.20 22.27
C GLY A 80 13.66 -10.35 21.06
N SER A 81 13.03 -10.57 19.91
CA SER A 81 13.35 -9.90 18.65
C SER A 81 12.21 -10.05 17.67
N ASP A 82 12.20 -9.19 16.65
CA ASP A 82 11.41 -9.38 15.44
C ASP A 82 12.30 -9.99 14.37
N LEU A 83 11.84 -11.07 13.74
CA LEU A 83 12.42 -11.54 12.49
C LEU A 83 11.68 -10.82 11.36
N VAL A 84 12.42 -10.05 10.56
CA VAL A 84 11.84 -9.25 9.48
C VAL A 84 12.39 -9.69 8.14
N MET A 85 11.54 -9.63 7.12
CA MET A 85 11.92 -9.93 5.73
C MET A 85 11.16 -9.05 4.75
N SER A 86 11.83 -8.66 3.67
CA SER A 86 11.26 -7.92 2.55
C SER A 86 11.85 -8.45 1.25
N ILE A 87 11.01 -8.63 0.25
CA ILE A 87 11.38 -9.12 -1.08
C ILE A 87 10.61 -8.34 -2.14
N ALA A 88 11.24 -8.09 -3.28
CA ALA A 88 10.56 -7.59 -4.46
C ALA A 88 11.04 -8.36 -5.69
N VAL A 89 10.14 -8.56 -6.64
CA VAL A 89 10.38 -9.30 -7.88
C VAL A 89 9.74 -8.55 -9.04
N GLY A 90 10.49 -8.42 -10.13
CA GLY A 90 9.97 -8.01 -11.42
C GLY A 90 9.85 -9.20 -12.36
N VAL A 91 8.78 -9.20 -13.14
CA VAL A 91 8.49 -10.21 -14.15
C VAL A 91 8.24 -9.52 -15.48
N GLU A 92 8.83 -10.08 -16.53
CA GLU A 92 8.63 -9.61 -17.91
C GLU A 92 7.33 -10.14 -18.48
N GLY A 93 6.61 -9.27 -19.19
CA GLY A 93 5.51 -9.68 -20.03
C GLY A 93 5.98 -10.41 -21.28
N ILE A 94 5.02 -10.87 -22.09
CA ILE A 94 5.32 -11.49 -23.37
C ILE A 94 5.94 -10.43 -24.30
N SER A 95 7.25 -10.52 -24.51
CA SER A 95 7.99 -9.63 -25.40
C SER A 95 8.23 -10.28 -26.77
N GLU A 96 7.80 -9.60 -27.83
CA GLU A 96 8.13 -9.96 -29.22
C GLU A 96 9.55 -9.53 -29.61
N LYS A 97 10.23 -8.71 -28.79
CA LYS A 97 11.56 -8.16 -29.04
C LYS A 97 12.58 -8.72 -28.04
N PRO A 98 13.39 -9.72 -28.40
CA PRO A 98 14.36 -10.33 -27.49
C PRO A 98 15.48 -9.38 -27.03
N SER A 99 15.66 -8.23 -27.69
CA SER A 99 16.72 -7.26 -27.36
C SER A 99 16.47 -6.45 -26.08
N ASN A 100 15.24 -6.42 -25.56
CA ASN A 100 14.88 -5.62 -24.38
C ASN A 100 14.66 -6.48 -23.13
N GLN A 101 14.78 -7.80 -23.25
CA GLN A 101 14.75 -8.70 -22.11
C GLN A 101 15.92 -8.40 -21.19
N TRP A 102 15.72 -8.57 -19.89
CA TRP A 102 16.78 -8.57 -18.90
C TRP A 102 17.81 -9.59 -19.32
N SER A 103 19.04 -9.11 -19.52
CA SER A 103 20.21 -9.97 -19.54
C SER A 103 20.24 -10.84 -18.28
N GLY A 104 20.92 -11.99 -18.30
CA GLY A 104 21.09 -12.82 -17.10
C GLY A 104 21.73 -12.12 -15.89
N GLU A 105 22.28 -10.90 -16.09
CA GLU A 105 22.83 -10.03 -15.05
C GLU A 105 21.86 -8.95 -14.54
N GLY A 106 20.67 -8.83 -15.13
CA GLY A 106 19.64 -7.87 -14.73
C GLY A 106 19.12 -8.18 -13.32
N LYS A 107 19.04 -7.17 -12.45
CA LYS A 107 18.52 -7.33 -11.09
C LYS A 107 16.99 -7.38 -11.11
N GLN A 108 16.47 -8.57 -11.38
CA GLN A 108 15.02 -8.83 -11.41
C GLN A 108 14.40 -8.94 -10.02
N HIS A 109 15.21 -9.06 -8.98
CA HIS A 109 14.73 -9.19 -7.61
C HIS A 109 15.72 -8.62 -6.61
N TYR A 110 15.19 -8.27 -5.43
CA TYR A 110 15.97 -7.96 -4.24
C TYR A 110 15.33 -8.65 -3.04
N SER A 111 16.15 -9.00 -2.06
CA SER A 111 15.69 -9.50 -0.77
C SER A 111 16.52 -8.90 0.35
N TRP A 112 15.89 -8.76 1.51
CA TRP A 112 16.52 -8.33 2.75
C TRP A 112 15.82 -9.03 3.90
N GLN A 113 16.60 -9.46 4.89
CA GLN A 113 16.13 -10.16 6.07
C GLN A 113 17.05 -9.86 7.23
N GLU A 114 16.49 -9.66 8.42
CA GLU A 114 17.25 -9.28 9.60
C GLU A 114 16.52 -9.67 10.90
N ALA A 115 17.26 -9.79 12.00
CA ALA A 115 16.70 -9.86 13.34
C ALA A 115 16.85 -8.51 14.04
N LEU A 116 15.73 -7.85 14.33
CA LEU A 116 15.72 -6.51 14.96
C LEU A 116 15.19 -6.59 16.39
N PRO A 117 15.62 -5.69 17.30
CA PRO A 117 14.90 -5.47 18.55
C PRO A 117 13.43 -5.09 18.27
N HIS A 118 12.53 -5.48 19.18
CA HIS A 118 11.13 -5.10 19.09
C HIS A 118 10.98 -3.59 18.97
N HIS A 119 10.35 -3.14 17.89
CA HIS A 119 10.10 -1.73 17.68
C HIS A 119 8.85 -1.49 16.82
N PRO A 120 7.92 -0.61 17.22
CA PRO A 120 6.72 -0.31 16.43
C PRO A 120 7.01 0.17 15.00
N ALA A 121 8.19 0.77 14.78
CA ALA A 121 8.60 1.23 13.44
C ALA A 121 9.10 0.10 12.51
N ASN A 122 9.31 -1.13 13.00
CA ASN A 122 9.79 -2.23 12.16
C ASN A 122 8.83 -2.49 11.00
N SER A 123 7.51 -2.36 11.20
CA SER A 123 6.50 -2.46 10.13
C SER A 123 6.64 -1.40 9.04
N ARG A 124 6.96 -0.16 9.41
CA ARG A 124 7.18 0.90 8.42
C ARG A 124 8.53 0.73 7.72
N LEU A 125 9.55 0.29 8.46
CA LEU A 125 10.88 0.02 7.91
C LEU A 125 10.81 -1.08 6.84
N THR A 126 10.18 -2.22 7.12
CA THR A 126 10.05 -3.33 6.16
C THR A 126 9.27 -2.93 4.92
N GLN A 127 8.14 -2.22 5.09
CA GLN A 127 7.36 -1.69 3.97
C GLN A 127 8.17 -0.70 3.13
N GLY A 128 8.93 0.19 3.76
CA GLY A 128 9.79 1.14 3.07
C GLY A 128 10.93 0.47 2.30
N ILE A 129 11.56 -0.55 2.89
CA ILE A 129 12.60 -1.35 2.22
C ILE A 129 12.03 -2.07 1.01
N MET A 130 10.90 -2.76 1.15
CA MET A 130 10.19 -3.43 0.05
C MET A 130 9.88 -2.46 -1.10
N PHE A 131 9.31 -1.29 -0.78
CA PHE A 131 9.01 -0.25 -1.76
C PHE A 131 10.27 0.24 -2.52
N LEU A 132 11.38 0.45 -1.80
CA LEU A 132 12.65 0.85 -2.42
C LEU A 132 13.23 -0.24 -3.33
N MET A 133 13.01 -1.52 -2.99
CA MET A 133 13.40 -2.64 -3.84
C MET A 133 12.60 -2.67 -5.13
N GLU A 134 11.28 -2.51 -5.06
CA GLU A 134 10.41 -2.42 -6.24
C GLU A 134 10.86 -1.28 -7.16
N LEU A 135 11.08 -0.08 -6.60
CA LEU A 135 11.60 1.07 -7.33
C LEU A 135 12.98 0.81 -7.95
N SER A 136 13.85 0.11 -7.24
CA SER A 136 15.18 -0.25 -7.75
C SER A 136 15.09 -1.17 -8.96
N ILE A 137 14.18 -2.14 -8.95
CA ILE A 137 13.95 -3.03 -10.09
C ILE A 137 13.43 -2.21 -11.29
N LEU A 138 12.43 -1.36 -11.07
CA LEU A 138 11.86 -0.50 -12.12
C LEU A 138 12.90 0.48 -12.71
N ALA A 139 13.73 1.09 -11.88
CA ALA A 139 14.76 2.04 -12.29
C ALA A 139 15.87 1.39 -13.15
N ASN A 140 16.12 0.10 -12.95
CA ASN A 140 17.09 -0.67 -13.73
C ASN A 140 16.47 -1.39 -14.94
N ALA A 141 15.17 -1.26 -15.16
CA ALA A 141 14.48 -1.89 -16.28
C ALA A 141 14.44 -0.98 -17.51
N ASN A 142 14.94 -1.50 -18.63
CA ASN A 142 14.99 -0.79 -19.92
C ASN A 142 13.69 -0.89 -20.74
N HIS A 143 12.64 -1.47 -20.15
CA HIS A 143 11.36 -1.71 -20.83
C HIS A 143 10.59 -0.41 -21.04
N GLU A 144 9.82 -0.34 -22.13
CA GLU A 144 8.97 0.81 -22.45
C GLU A 144 7.89 1.04 -21.39
N PHE A 145 7.19 -0.02 -21.00
CA PHE A 145 6.13 0.05 -19.99
C PHE A 145 6.54 -0.67 -18.70
N ARG A 146 6.39 0.03 -17.58
CA ARG A 146 6.80 -0.45 -16.27
C ARG A 146 5.63 -0.33 -15.30
N ILE A 147 5.11 -1.47 -14.87
CA ILE A 147 3.98 -1.56 -13.95
C ILE A 147 4.53 -1.79 -12.54
N MET A 148 4.04 -1.02 -11.59
CA MET A 148 4.29 -1.21 -10.16
C MET A 148 2.97 -1.56 -9.51
N ASP A 149 2.95 -2.57 -8.65
CA ASP A 149 1.76 -2.82 -7.83
C ASP A 149 1.58 -1.74 -6.75
N GLY A 150 0.32 -1.39 -6.49
CA GLY A 150 -0.06 -0.38 -5.50
C GLY A 150 0.03 1.07 -5.98
N SER A 151 -0.04 1.99 -5.01
CA SER A 151 -0.02 3.44 -5.25
C SER A 151 1.26 4.04 -4.68
N HIS A 152 2.00 4.78 -5.49
CA HIS A 152 3.20 5.51 -5.07
C HIS A 152 2.92 6.46 -3.90
N ILE A 153 1.70 7.04 -3.87
CA ILE A 153 1.29 7.99 -2.83
C ILE A 153 1.20 7.28 -1.46
N THR A 154 0.78 6.03 -1.41
CA THR A 154 0.61 5.28 -0.16
C THR A 154 1.93 5.09 0.58
N SER A 155 3.02 4.83 -0.13
CA SER A 155 4.35 4.65 0.48
C SER A 155 4.99 6.00 0.85
N ILE A 156 4.77 7.05 0.05
CA ILE A 156 5.29 8.40 0.34
C ILE A 156 4.57 9.07 1.51
N MET A 157 3.24 8.90 1.63
CA MET A 157 2.45 9.52 2.72
C MET A 157 2.54 8.79 4.06
N LYS A 158 3.02 7.54 4.08
CA LYS A 158 3.16 6.72 5.31
C LYS A 158 4.53 6.83 5.98
N LEU A 159 5.52 7.44 5.30
CA LEU A 159 6.81 7.85 5.88
C LEU A 159 6.62 9.07 6.78
#